data_AF-A0A8H5EX26-F1
#
_entry.id   AF-A0A8H5EX26-F1
#
_cell.length_a   1.000
_cell.length_b   1.000
_cell.length_c   1.000
_cell.angle_alpha   90.00
_cell.angle_beta   90.00
_cell.angle_gamma   90.00
#
_symmetry.space_group_name_H-M   'P 1'
#
loop_
_entity.id
_entity.type
_entity.pdbx_description
1 polymer ?
#
loop_
_entity_poly.entity_id
_entity_poly.type
_entity_poly.pdbx_seq_one_letter_code
_entity_poly.pdbx_strand_id
1 'polypeptide(L)'
;MQSISALLSLVLITLLQCCSALPRPNSGSDVVTTGSKANQNFIRSDTTCGDPSTAIVISQAFQTGPIIHLLSVPYAFDTVNTMNGAATWVSIRDLFRGWATQQPSTLPLWQLGSSNRQEYIYKIGQDATTKPVVSGFPNDIVIIAWVFPTQVCGSVPLFGAVYPSKTDHIYTTDEDQHAGLISPAWGWSESGVIAYVLPLTSDRGPASPF
;
A
#
# COMPACT_ATOMS: atom_id res chain seq x y z
N MET A 1 27.30 59.88 8.33
CA MET A 1 28.29 59.95 7.22
C MET A 1 27.84 58.90 6.21
N GLN A 2 27.00 59.24 5.21
CA GLN A 2 27.37 59.64 3.84
C GLN A 2 28.47 58.73 3.27
N SER A 3 28.44 58.14 2.07
CA SER A 3 27.60 58.18 0.86
C SER A 3 28.31 57.26 -0.17
N ILE A 4 27.73 56.68 -1.23
CA ILE A 4 27.62 57.27 -2.59
C ILE A 4 27.16 56.15 -3.54
N SER A 5 26.32 56.56 -4.50
CA SER A 5 25.81 55.85 -5.68
C SER A 5 26.70 56.12 -6.90
N ALA A 6 26.83 55.15 -7.82
CA ALA A 6 27.25 55.35 -9.23
C ALA A 6 26.99 54.05 -10.01
N LEU A 7 26.62 53.98 -11.29
CA LEU A 7 26.11 54.93 -12.29
C LEU A 7 25.65 54.07 -13.48
N LEU A 8 24.59 54.51 -14.14
CA LEU A 8 24.03 54.02 -15.40
C LEU A 8 25.05 54.08 -16.56
N SER A 9 24.96 53.16 -17.53
CA SER A 9 25.16 53.53 -18.95
C SER A 9 24.45 52.59 -19.92
N LEU A 10 23.83 53.26 -20.88
CA LEU A 10 22.85 52.88 -21.88
C LEU A 10 23.56 52.46 -23.17
N VAL A 11 23.10 51.41 -23.85
CA VAL A 11 23.36 51.23 -25.29
C VAL A 11 22.03 50.99 -25.99
N LEU A 12 21.69 51.94 -26.85
CA LEU A 12 20.56 52.00 -27.77
C LEU A 12 21.12 51.87 -29.20
N ILE A 13 20.40 51.18 -30.12
CA ILE A 13 20.38 51.32 -31.61
C ILE A 13 19.58 50.07 -32.14
N THR A 14 18.27 50.16 -32.43
CA THR A 14 17.54 50.50 -33.70
C THR A 14 17.75 49.47 -34.84
N LEU A 15 16.82 49.07 -35.72
CA LEU A 15 15.45 49.44 -36.15
C LEU A 15 15.01 48.38 -37.22
N LEU A 16 13.72 47.97 -37.33
CA LEU A 16 12.99 47.89 -38.63
C LEU A 16 11.51 47.46 -38.47
N GLN A 17 10.60 48.31 -38.94
CA GLN A 17 9.17 48.09 -39.14
C GLN A 17 8.89 47.72 -40.60
N CYS A 18 7.80 46.98 -40.86
CA CYS A 18 6.86 47.29 -41.97
C CYS A 18 5.49 46.62 -41.76
N CYS A 19 4.42 47.41 -41.91
CA CYS A 19 3.00 47.04 -42.04
C CYS A 19 2.77 46.11 -43.27
N SER A 20 1.68 45.35 -43.45
CA SER A 20 0.27 45.80 -43.57
C SER A 20 -0.71 44.63 -43.81
N ALA A 21 -1.98 44.82 -43.39
CA ALA A 21 -3.25 44.36 -43.99
C ALA A 21 -3.77 42.89 -43.87
N LEU A 22 -5.04 42.76 -43.45
CA LEU A 22 -6.01 41.61 -43.51
C LEU A 22 -6.91 41.75 -44.78
N PRO A 23 -7.73 40.76 -45.28
CA PRO A 23 -8.56 39.76 -44.54
C PRO A 23 -8.88 38.34 -45.17
N ARG A 24 -9.35 37.39 -44.30
CA ARG A 24 -10.28 36.19 -44.35
C ARG A 24 -10.73 35.50 -45.68
N PRO A 25 -11.41 34.30 -45.67
CA PRO A 25 -11.44 33.11 -44.78
C PRO A 25 -11.52 31.72 -45.53
N ASN A 26 -11.53 30.62 -44.77
CA ASN A 26 -12.17 29.27 -44.97
C ASN A 26 -11.20 28.17 -44.53
N SER A 27 -11.58 27.05 -43.92
CA SER A 27 -12.82 26.51 -43.34
C SER A 27 -12.37 25.16 -42.76
N GLY A 28 -12.45 24.96 -41.45
CA GLY A 28 -12.04 23.71 -40.83
C GLY A 28 -12.38 23.73 -39.35
N SER A 29 -13.30 22.86 -38.97
CA SER A 29 -13.91 22.67 -37.65
C SER A 29 -12.91 22.58 -36.49
N ASP A 30 -12.88 23.61 -35.63
CA ASP A 30 -12.39 23.50 -34.26
C ASP A 30 -13.58 23.26 -33.34
N VAL A 31 -13.70 22.03 -32.83
CA VAL A 31 -14.59 21.71 -31.72
C VAL A 31 -14.08 22.45 -30.49
N VAL A 32 -14.85 23.44 -30.06
CA VAL A 32 -14.74 24.05 -28.74
C VAL A 32 -15.11 23.00 -27.70
N THR A 33 -14.12 22.39 -27.05
CA THR A 33 -14.34 21.72 -25.76
C THR A 33 -14.14 22.73 -24.66
N THR A 34 -15.26 23.34 -24.26
CA THR A 34 -15.41 23.97 -22.95
C THR A 34 -14.94 23.03 -21.85
N GLY A 35 -14.13 23.54 -20.94
CA GLY A 35 -13.62 22.80 -19.79
C GLY A 35 -14.74 22.13 -19.00
N SER A 36 -14.71 20.80 -18.99
CA SER A 36 -15.32 20.00 -17.93
C SER A 36 -14.18 19.41 -17.13
N LYS A 37 -14.31 19.46 -15.80
CA LYS A 37 -13.44 18.76 -14.86
C LYS A 37 -13.58 17.27 -15.10
N ALA A 38 -12.84 16.74 -16.08
CA ALA A 38 -12.69 15.31 -16.25
C ALA A 38 -11.95 14.79 -15.02
N ASN A 39 -12.68 14.03 -14.22
CA ASN A 39 -12.19 13.08 -13.25
C ASN A 39 -10.79 12.60 -13.64
N GLN A 40 -9.78 12.95 -12.84
CA GLN A 40 -8.45 12.36 -12.93
C GLN A 40 -8.56 10.91 -12.45
N ASN A 41 -9.24 10.07 -13.24
CA ASN A 41 -9.07 8.64 -13.21
C ASN A 41 -7.59 8.43 -13.49
N PHE A 42 -6.85 8.12 -12.45
CA PHE A 42 -5.46 7.70 -12.50
C PHE A 42 -5.43 6.46 -13.42
N ILE A 43 -5.19 6.68 -14.72
CA ILE A 43 -5.10 5.59 -15.68
C ILE A 43 -3.89 4.78 -15.24
N ARG A 44 -4.15 3.59 -14.70
CA ARG A 44 -3.13 2.59 -14.40
C ARG A 44 -2.37 2.35 -15.71
N SER A 45 -1.05 2.42 -15.66
CA SER A 45 -0.24 1.77 -16.67
C SER A 45 -0.49 0.27 -16.51
N ASP A 46 -1.47 -0.27 -17.24
CA ASP A 46 -1.96 -1.66 -17.11
C ASP A 46 -0.87 -2.73 -17.32
N THR A 47 0.32 -2.34 -17.80
CA THR A 47 1.46 -3.26 -18.01
C THR A 47 2.38 -3.43 -16.81
N THR A 48 2.25 -2.61 -15.75
CA THR A 48 3.17 -2.64 -14.59
C THR A 48 2.52 -3.05 -13.27
N CYS A 49 1.19 -3.12 -13.24
CA CYS A 49 0.41 -3.46 -12.05
C CYS A 49 -0.15 -4.88 -12.16
N GLY A 50 -0.23 -5.59 -11.04
CA GLY A 50 -0.99 -6.84 -10.97
C GLY A 50 -2.48 -6.61 -11.20
N ASP A 51 -3.15 -7.60 -11.81
CA ASP A 51 -4.60 -7.53 -12.07
C ASP A 51 -5.39 -7.61 -10.76
N PRO A 52 -6.02 -6.53 -10.29
CA PRO A 52 -6.74 -6.55 -9.02
C PRO A 52 -7.97 -7.46 -9.06
N SER A 53 -8.46 -7.93 -10.21
CA SER A 53 -9.61 -8.84 -10.30
C SER A 53 -9.27 -10.26 -9.80
N THR A 54 -7.99 -10.65 -9.84
CA THR A 54 -7.52 -11.98 -9.43
C THR A 54 -6.98 -12.04 -8.00
N ALA A 55 -6.94 -10.89 -7.30
CA ALA A 55 -6.46 -10.84 -5.92
C ALA A 55 -7.46 -11.49 -4.94
N ILE A 56 -6.92 -12.21 -3.98
CA ILE A 56 -7.62 -12.90 -2.90
C ILE A 56 -7.61 -12.09 -1.62
N VAL A 57 -8.58 -12.33 -0.73
CA VAL A 57 -8.64 -11.71 0.59
C VAL A 57 -7.71 -12.45 1.55
N ILE A 58 -6.94 -11.67 2.32
CA ILE A 58 -6.16 -12.14 3.46
C ILE A 58 -6.77 -11.53 4.73
N SER A 59 -7.03 -12.39 5.71
CA SER A 59 -7.67 -12.07 6.98
C SER A 59 -6.73 -12.31 8.13
N GLN A 60 -6.92 -11.57 9.22
CA GLN A 60 -6.22 -11.80 10.48
C GLN A 60 -7.14 -12.53 11.45
N ALA A 61 -6.64 -13.59 12.08
CA ALA A 61 -7.31 -14.30 13.18
C ALA A 61 -6.40 -14.38 14.40
N PHE A 62 -7.02 -14.62 15.57
CA PHE A 62 -6.30 -14.93 16.80
C PHE A 62 -6.73 -16.27 17.38
N GLN A 63 -5.83 -16.92 18.12
CA GLN A 63 -6.15 -18.08 18.94
C GLN A 63 -6.00 -17.74 20.43
N THR A 64 -6.85 -18.31 21.29
CA THR A 64 -6.87 -18.05 22.74
C THR A 64 -6.09 -19.08 23.58
N GLY A 65 -5.62 -20.17 22.97
CA GLY A 65 -4.75 -21.15 23.63
C GLY A 65 -3.35 -20.56 23.85
N PRO A 66 -2.38 -20.77 22.94
CA PRO A 66 -1.32 -19.79 22.78
C PRO A 66 -1.92 -18.52 22.19
N ILE A 67 -1.57 -17.34 22.74
CA ILE A 67 -1.95 -16.05 22.17
C ILE A 67 -1.09 -15.85 20.92
N ILE A 68 -1.69 -16.02 19.74
CA ILE A 68 -1.01 -15.91 18.44
C ILE A 68 -1.94 -15.18 17.48
N HIS A 69 -1.39 -14.22 16.74
CA HIS A 69 -2.03 -13.68 15.54
C HIS A 69 -1.50 -14.36 14.28
N LEU A 70 -2.40 -14.64 13.34
CA LEU A 70 -2.06 -15.24 12.06
C LEU A 70 -2.82 -14.54 10.93
N LEU A 71 -2.11 -14.26 9.85
CA LEU A 71 -2.65 -13.86 8.55
C LEU A 71 -2.79 -15.09 7.64
N SER A 72 -3.97 -15.30 7.10
CA SER A 72 -4.24 -16.33 6.11
C SER A 72 -5.49 -16.02 5.29
N VAL A 73 -5.80 -16.85 4.31
CA VAL A 73 -7.09 -16.81 3.61
C VAL A 73 -8.22 -17.21 4.57
N PRO A 74 -9.41 -16.56 4.53
CA PRO A 74 -10.47 -16.79 5.51
C PRO A 74 -10.85 -18.26 5.68
N TYR A 75 -11.01 -18.99 4.57
CA TYR A 75 -11.42 -20.40 4.61
C TYR A 75 -10.41 -21.33 5.31
N ALA A 76 -9.14 -20.93 5.44
CA ALA A 76 -8.13 -21.74 6.13
C ALA A 76 -8.44 -21.82 7.63
N PHE A 77 -8.91 -20.73 8.24
CA PHE A 77 -9.33 -20.71 9.63
C PHE A 77 -10.55 -21.61 9.85
N ASP A 78 -11.55 -21.54 8.98
CA ASP A 78 -12.75 -22.39 9.06
C ASP A 78 -12.42 -23.88 8.92
N THR A 79 -11.53 -24.19 7.97
CA THR A 79 -11.06 -25.55 7.71
C THR A 79 -10.36 -26.12 8.95
N VAL A 80 -9.43 -25.37 9.54
CA VAL A 80 -8.67 -25.82 10.71
C VAL A 80 -9.55 -25.93 11.96
N ASN A 81 -10.48 -25.00 12.16
CA ASN A 81 -11.47 -25.09 13.25
C ASN A 81 -12.34 -26.35 13.13
N THR A 82 -12.75 -26.71 11.91
CA THR A 82 -13.58 -27.89 11.66
C THR A 82 -12.79 -29.20 11.78
N MET A 83 -11.62 -29.28 11.14
CA MET A 83 -10.86 -30.53 11.02
C MET A 83 -10.06 -30.87 12.28
N ASN A 84 -9.49 -29.87 12.95
CA ASN A 84 -8.57 -30.13 14.06
C ASN A 84 -9.27 -30.07 15.42
N GLY A 85 -10.53 -29.60 15.49
CA GLY A 85 -11.41 -29.60 16.68
C GLY A 85 -10.90 -28.85 17.93
N ALA A 86 -9.62 -28.44 17.95
CA ALA A 86 -8.89 -27.87 19.08
C ALA A 86 -8.28 -26.50 18.76
N ALA A 87 -8.24 -26.10 17.48
CA ALA A 87 -7.88 -24.75 17.12
C ALA A 87 -9.11 -23.85 17.29
N THR A 88 -9.01 -22.86 18.17
CA THR A 88 -10.05 -21.87 18.43
C THR A 88 -9.71 -20.57 17.70
N TRP A 89 -9.43 -20.65 16.40
CA TRP A 89 -9.16 -19.45 15.61
C TRP A 89 -10.43 -18.62 15.56
N VAL A 90 -10.32 -17.38 16.02
CA VAL A 90 -11.37 -16.38 15.94
C VAL A 90 -10.93 -15.35 14.92
N SER A 91 -11.60 -15.33 13.77
CA SER A 91 -11.38 -14.32 12.73
C SER A 91 -11.66 -12.93 13.30
N ILE A 92 -10.69 -12.03 13.20
CA ILE A 92 -10.81 -10.65 13.68
C ILE A 92 -11.42 -9.79 12.58
N ARG A 93 -10.82 -9.85 11.39
CA ARG A 93 -11.18 -9.03 10.23
C ARG A 93 -10.51 -9.53 8.97
N ASP A 94 -11.12 -9.24 7.84
CA ASP A 94 -10.40 -9.16 6.57
C ASP A 94 -9.47 -7.96 6.62
N LEU A 95 -8.26 -8.08 6.06
CA LEU A 95 -7.20 -7.08 6.23
C LEU A 95 -6.82 -6.38 4.93
N PHE A 96 -6.57 -7.17 3.88
CA PHE A 96 -6.15 -6.67 2.59
C PHE A 96 -6.39 -7.70 1.49
N ARG A 97 -6.14 -7.29 0.24
CA ARG A 97 -6.09 -8.20 -0.91
C ARG A 97 -4.66 -8.32 -1.44
N GLY A 98 -4.26 -9.55 -1.74
CA GLY A 98 -2.98 -9.90 -2.36
C GLY A 98 -3.18 -11.01 -3.37
N TRP A 99 -2.15 -11.39 -4.12
CA TRP A 99 -2.30 -12.42 -5.15
C TRP A 99 -1.81 -13.78 -4.69
N ALA A 100 -2.48 -14.86 -5.11
CA ALA A 100 -2.03 -16.23 -4.84
C ALA A 100 -0.77 -16.60 -5.63
N THR A 101 -0.58 -15.99 -6.80
CA THR A 101 0.57 -16.20 -7.69
C THR A 101 1.22 -14.87 -8.05
N GLN A 102 2.46 -14.92 -8.54
CA GLN A 102 3.20 -13.74 -8.94
C GLN A 102 2.44 -12.92 -9.99
N GLN A 103 2.42 -11.61 -9.78
CA GLN A 103 1.93 -10.59 -10.70
C GLN A 103 3.06 -9.58 -11.03
N PRO A 104 2.90 -8.76 -12.08
CA PRO A 104 3.82 -7.66 -12.35
C PRO A 104 4.12 -6.82 -11.09
N SER A 105 5.41 -6.53 -10.88
CA SER A 105 5.91 -5.70 -9.77
C SER A 105 5.63 -6.23 -8.35
N THR A 106 5.29 -7.51 -8.20
CA THR A 106 5.06 -8.13 -6.89
C THR A 106 6.20 -9.01 -6.43
N LEU A 107 6.37 -9.09 -5.10
CA LEU A 107 7.26 -9.99 -4.40
C LEU A 107 6.48 -10.83 -3.38
N PRO A 108 6.97 -12.01 -2.98
CA PRO A 108 6.26 -12.87 -2.05
C PRO A 108 6.34 -12.34 -0.62
N LEU A 109 5.20 -12.34 0.07
CA LEU A 109 5.08 -12.10 1.50
C LEU A 109 5.21 -13.43 2.22
N TRP A 110 6.37 -13.65 2.84
CA TRP A 110 6.68 -14.85 3.61
C TRP A 110 6.13 -14.76 5.01
N GLN A 111 5.54 -15.84 5.49
CA GLN A 111 5.24 -16.08 6.89
C GLN A 111 6.39 -16.82 7.57
N LEU A 112 6.96 -16.22 8.60
CA LEU A 112 8.06 -16.77 9.38
C LEU A 112 7.60 -17.03 10.81
N GLY A 113 7.69 -18.28 11.25
CA GLY A 113 7.39 -18.71 12.60
C GLY A 113 8.57 -18.57 13.55
N SER A 114 8.28 -18.19 14.78
CA SER A 114 9.26 -18.23 15.88
C SER A 114 9.75 -19.65 16.16
N SER A 115 10.88 -19.80 16.85
CA SER A 115 11.48 -21.11 17.16
C SER A 115 10.52 -22.07 17.87
N ASN A 116 9.65 -21.55 18.74
CA ASN A 116 8.63 -22.31 19.48
C ASN A 116 7.27 -22.35 18.77
N ARG A 117 7.14 -21.74 17.58
CA ARG A 117 5.91 -21.65 16.77
C ARG A 117 4.73 -21.02 17.51
N GLN A 118 5.03 -20.10 18.43
CA GLN A 118 4.04 -19.32 19.17
C GLN A 118 3.92 -17.89 18.66
N GLU A 119 4.55 -17.56 17.53
CA GLU A 119 4.44 -16.26 16.90
C GLU A 119 4.74 -16.36 15.40
N TYR A 120 4.11 -15.48 14.62
CA TYR A 120 4.36 -15.31 13.19
C TYR A 120 4.64 -13.86 12.80
N ILE A 121 5.77 -13.66 12.11
CA ILE A 121 6.06 -12.40 11.43
C ILE A 121 5.94 -12.55 9.92
N TYR A 122 5.76 -11.42 9.25
CA TYR A 122 5.70 -11.35 7.80
C TYR A 122 6.81 -10.49 7.24
N LYS A 123 7.44 -10.95 6.15
CA LYS A 123 8.50 -10.22 5.45
C LYS A 123 8.44 -10.45 3.95
N ILE A 124 8.68 -9.41 3.18
CA ILE A 124 8.86 -9.52 1.73
C ILE A 124 10.18 -10.25 1.44
N GLY A 125 10.10 -11.29 0.62
CA GLY A 125 11.25 -12.00 0.06
C GLY A 125 11.71 -11.39 -1.26
N GLN A 126 12.95 -11.66 -1.66
CA GLN A 126 13.46 -11.24 -2.98
C GLN A 126 12.84 -12.05 -4.12
N ASP A 127 12.50 -13.31 -3.84
CA ASP A 127 11.88 -14.24 -4.78
C ASP A 127 11.14 -15.36 -3.99
N ALA A 128 10.46 -16.25 -4.71
CA ALA A 128 9.66 -17.34 -4.11
C ALA A 128 10.47 -18.55 -3.66
N THR A 129 11.78 -18.57 -3.89
CA THR A 129 12.69 -19.66 -3.57
C THR A 129 13.63 -19.32 -2.42
N THR A 130 13.89 -18.02 -2.21
CA THR A 130 14.79 -17.49 -1.19
C THR A 130 14.00 -16.79 -0.11
N LYS A 131 13.83 -17.48 0.99
CA LYS A 131 13.17 -16.94 2.16
C LYS A 131 14.06 -15.92 2.91
N PRO A 132 13.50 -14.81 3.43
CA PRO A 132 14.16 -13.92 4.38
C PRO A 132 14.66 -14.63 5.65
N VAL A 133 15.84 -14.22 6.15
CA VAL A 133 16.38 -14.69 7.43
C VAL A 133 16.17 -13.62 8.50
N VAL A 134 15.42 -13.95 9.54
CA VAL A 134 15.15 -13.06 10.68
C VAL A 134 15.50 -13.77 11.99
N SER A 135 16.31 -13.11 12.83
CA SER A 135 16.69 -13.65 14.14
C SER A 135 15.46 -13.90 15.00
N GLY A 136 15.39 -15.07 15.64
CA GLY A 136 14.24 -15.50 16.44
C GLY A 136 13.10 -16.15 15.65
N PHE A 137 13.13 -16.07 14.32
CA PHE A 137 12.11 -16.60 13.41
C PHE A 137 12.73 -17.55 12.37
N PRO A 138 13.32 -18.67 12.81
CA PRO A 138 14.03 -19.58 11.90
C PRO A 138 13.09 -20.51 11.11
N ASN A 139 11.83 -20.62 11.55
CA ASN A 139 10.85 -21.52 10.94
C ASN A 139 10.08 -20.79 9.84
N ASP A 140 9.78 -21.51 8.77
CA ASP A 140 9.13 -20.93 7.60
C ASP A 140 7.90 -21.75 7.38
N ILE A 141 6.79 -21.07 7.18
CA ILE A 141 5.54 -21.79 6.98
C ILE A 141 5.24 -21.79 5.50
N VAL A 142 4.99 -20.62 4.91
CA VAL A 142 4.56 -20.48 3.52
C VAL A 142 4.72 -19.04 3.00
N ILE A 143 4.54 -18.85 1.69
CA ILE A 143 4.17 -17.57 1.09
C ILE A 143 2.65 -17.42 1.25
N ILE A 144 2.19 -16.34 1.87
CA ILE A 144 0.74 -16.11 2.09
C ILE A 144 0.08 -15.28 0.98
N ALA A 145 0.87 -14.45 0.30
CA ALA A 145 0.41 -13.60 -0.79
C ALA A 145 1.62 -13.07 -1.57
N TRP A 146 1.38 -12.66 -2.81
CA TRP A 146 2.24 -11.76 -3.56
C TRP A 146 1.73 -10.34 -3.38
N VAL A 147 2.64 -9.41 -3.08
CA VAL A 147 2.34 -8.03 -2.66
C VAL A 147 3.33 -7.06 -3.29
N PHE A 148 3.04 -5.76 -3.27
CA PHE A 148 3.98 -4.77 -3.78
C PHE A 148 5.07 -4.44 -2.74
N PRO A 149 6.34 -4.36 -3.14
CA PRO A 149 7.43 -3.95 -2.25
C PRO A 149 7.50 -2.44 -2.01
N THR A 150 6.83 -1.64 -2.86
CA THR A 150 6.76 -0.18 -2.75
C THR A 150 5.32 0.30 -2.99
N GLN A 151 5.02 1.54 -2.62
CA GLN A 151 3.68 2.11 -2.79
C GLN A 151 3.42 2.46 -4.26
N VAL A 152 2.70 1.59 -4.97
CA VAL A 152 2.39 1.70 -6.40
C VAL A 152 0.97 1.18 -6.66
N CYS A 153 0.40 1.48 -7.82
CA CYS A 153 -0.85 0.86 -8.28
C CYS A 153 -2.06 1.04 -7.32
N GLY A 154 -2.07 2.11 -6.52
CA GLY A 154 -3.12 2.36 -5.53
C GLY A 154 -3.03 1.48 -4.29
N SER A 155 -1.85 0.90 -4.01
CA SER A 155 -1.61 0.14 -2.80
C SER A 155 -1.55 1.02 -1.56
N VAL A 156 -1.88 0.42 -0.43
CA VAL A 156 -1.79 1.03 0.90
C VAL A 156 -0.75 0.27 1.73
N PRO A 157 -0.09 0.93 2.70
CA PRO A 157 0.83 0.25 3.61
C PRO A 157 0.10 -0.79 4.46
N LEU A 158 0.74 -1.94 4.65
CA LEU A 158 0.43 -2.90 5.70
C LEU A 158 1.36 -2.61 6.87
N PHE A 159 0.84 -1.95 7.90
CA PHE A 159 1.58 -1.61 9.11
C PHE A 159 1.65 -2.80 10.05
N GLY A 160 2.77 -2.94 10.75
CA GLY A 160 2.94 -3.88 11.86
C GLY A 160 3.10 -3.14 13.20
N ALA A 161 2.48 -3.65 14.24
CA ALA A 161 2.73 -3.29 15.63
C ALA A 161 3.16 -4.54 16.41
N VAL A 162 4.12 -4.40 17.32
CA VAL A 162 4.61 -5.49 18.16
C VAL A 162 4.37 -5.18 19.64
N TYR A 163 3.94 -6.18 20.41
CA TYR A 163 3.88 -6.08 21.86
C TYR A 163 5.13 -6.75 22.47
N PRO A 164 6.19 -6.01 22.84
CA PRO A 164 7.53 -6.58 23.03
C PRO A 164 7.62 -7.63 24.14
N SER A 165 6.84 -7.48 25.21
CA SER A 165 6.86 -8.43 26.33
C SER A 165 6.09 -9.74 26.08
N LYS A 166 5.34 -9.81 24.97
CA LYS A 166 4.64 -11.03 24.51
C LYS A 166 5.19 -11.55 23.19
N THR A 167 6.01 -10.76 22.49
CA THR A 167 6.51 -11.06 21.15
C THR A 167 5.35 -11.29 20.17
N ASP A 168 4.21 -10.63 20.37
CA ASP A 168 3.00 -10.79 19.54
C ASP A 168 2.92 -9.63 18.54
N HIS A 169 2.56 -9.92 17.28
CA HIS A 169 2.43 -8.93 16.22
C HIS A 169 1.00 -8.81 15.72
N ILE A 170 0.54 -7.58 15.56
CA ILE A 170 -0.72 -7.24 14.91
C ILE A 170 -0.42 -6.45 13.65
N TYR A 171 -1.18 -6.71 12.59
CA TYR A 171 -1.07 -6.00 11.33
C TYR A 171 -2.35 -5.25 11.00
N THR A 172 -2.23 -4.12 10.33
CA THR A 172 -3.37 -3.32 9.87
C THR A 172 -3.02 -2.47 8.67
N THR A 173 -4.02 -2.17 7.84
CA THR A 173 -3.95 -1.17 6.76
C THR A 173 -4.59 0.16 7.17
N ASP A 174 -5.19 0.22 8.37
CA ASP A 174 -5.79 1.41 8.96
C ASP A 174 -4.73 2.18 9.77
N GLU A 175 -4.37 3.37 9.28
CA GLU A 175 -3.37 4.25 9.89
C GLU A 175 -3.79 4.74 11.29
N ASP A 176 -5.08 5.04 11.51
CA ASP A 176 -5.58 5.49 12.80
C ASP A 176 -5.54 4.35 13.82
N GLN A 177 -5.86 3.12 13.41
CA GLN A 177 -5.73 1.95 14.26
C GLN A 177 -4.27 1.71 14.66
N HIS A 178 -3.35 1.77 13.69
CA HIS A 178 -1.92 1.58 13.95
C HIS A 178 -1.37 2.65 14.89
N ALA A 179 -1.68 3.92 14.63
CA ALA A 179 -1.33 5.05 15.50
C ALA A 179 -1.89 4.88 16.92
N GLY A 180 -3.12 4.38 17.04
CA GLY A 180 -3.74 4.03 18.31
C GLY A 180 -2.97 2.95 19.07
N LEU A 181 -2.61 1.85 18.39
CA LEU A 181 -1.84 0.75 18.99
C LEU A 181 -0.49 1.22 19.53
N ILE A 182 0.31 1.89 18.72
CA ILE A 182 1.68 2.32 19.09
C ILE A 182 1.70 3.55 20.01
N SER A 183 0.54 4.06 20.42
CA SER A 183 0.48 5.11 21.42
C SER A 183 1.00 4.61 22.77
N PRO A 184 1.57 5.49 23.63
CA PRO A 184 2.17 5.08 24.90
C PRO A 184 1.23 4.36 25.87
N ALA A 185 -0.08 4.43 25.67
CA ALA A 185 -1.09 3.88 26.57
C ALA A 185 -1.21 2.35 26.52
N TRP A 186 -0.83 1.70 25.41
CA TRP A 186 -1.14 0.30 25.16
C TRP A 186 0.06 -0.63 25.11
N GLY A 187 1.29 -0.11 25.23
CA GLY A 187 2.50 -0.94 25.30
C GLY A 187 2.94 -1.62 24.00
N TRP A 188 2.32 -1.28 22.87
CA TRP A 188 2.80 -1.70 21.55
C TRP A 188 3.88 -0.74 21.03
N SER A 189 4.76 -1.28 20.20
CA SER A 189 5.81 -0.56 19.50
C SER A 189 5.67 -0.73 17.99
N GLU A 190 6.25 0.22 17.26
CA GLU A 190 6.36 0.16 15.80
C GLU A 190 7.10 -1.09 15.32
N SER A 191 6.57 -1.77 14.29
CA SER A 191 7.24 -2.85 13.55
C SER A 191 7.47 -2.52 12.06
N GLY A 192 7.04 -1.33 11.64
CA GLY A 192 7.24 -0.74 10.33
C GLY A 192 6.17 -1.14 9.32
N VAL A 193 6.35 -0.63 8.09
CA VAL A 193 5.57 -1.07 6.93
C VAL A 193 6.14 -2.39 6.43
N ILE A 194 5.30 -3.42 6.43
CA ILE A 194 5.70 -4.80 6.12
C ILE A 194 5.57 -5.09 4.63
N ALA A 195 4.57 -4.50 3.99
CA ALA A 195 4.29 -4.61 2.57
C ALA A 195 3.38 -3.46 2.11
N TYR A 196 3.20 -3.35 0.80
CA TYR A 196 2.13 -2.54 0.21
C TYR A 196 1.12 -3.44 -0.48
N VAL A 197 -0.13 -3.32 -0.07
CA VAL A 197 -1.19 -4.28 -0.39
C VAL A 197 -2.36 -3.58 -1.07
N LEU A 198 -3.19 -4.34 -1.78
CA LEU A 198 -4.44 -3.76 -2.28
C LEU A 198 -5.38 -3.58 -1.09
N PRO A 199 -6.00 -2.40 -0.91
CA PRO A 199 -7.00 -2.24 0.12
C PRO A 199 -8.17 -3.19 -0.15
N LEU A 200 -8.89 -3.56 0.90
CA LEU A 200 -10.25 -4.05 0.71
C LEU A 200 -11.00 -2.92 0.01
N THR A 201 -11.56 -3.18 -1.18
CA THR A 201 -12.43 -2.19 -1.83
C THR A 201 -13.51 -1.87 -0.82
N SER A 202 -13.57 -0.61 -0.41
CA SER A 202 -14.46 -0.23 0.65
C SER A 202 -15.92 -0.48 0.22
N ASP A 203 -16.69 -1.05 1.14
CA ASP A 203 -18.12 -0.78 1.29
C ASP A 203 -18.41 0.73 1.49
N ARG A 204 -17.39 1.59 1.42
CA ARG A 204 -17.54 2.96 0.96
C ARG A 204 -17.41 2.99 -0.56
N GLY A 205 -18.56 2.93 -1.23
CA GLY A 205 -18.75 3.79 -2.39
C GLY A 205 -18.38 5.25 -2.04
N PRO A 206 -18.30 6.17 -3.02
CA PRO A 206 -18.10 7.59 -2.71
C PRO A 206 -19.08 7.98 -1.59
N ALA A 207 -18.53 8.56 -0.51
CA ALA A 207 -19.28 8.93 0.68
C ALA A 207 -20.64 9.51 0.27
N SER A 208 -21.72 8.82 0.65
CA SER A 208 -23.07 9.33 0.48
C SER A 208 -23.17 10.61 1.32
N PRO A 209 -23.56 11.75 0.73
CA PRO A 209 -23.67 13.00 1.45
C PRO A 209 -24.96 13.00 2.26
N PHE A 210 -24.83 12.89 3.58
CA PHE A 210 -25.73 13.55 4.51
C PHE A 210 -24.97 14.68 5.18
#